data_AF-A0A9X2FKC1-F1
#
_entry.id   AF-A0A9X2FKC1-F1
#
_cell.length_a   1.000
_cell.length_b   1.000
_cell.length_c   1.000
_cell.angle_alpha   90.00
_cell.angle_beta   90.00
_cell.angle_gamma   90.00
#
_symmetry.space_group_name_H-M   'P 1'
#
loop_
_entity.id
_entity.type
_entity.pdbx_description
1 polymer ?
#
loop_
_entity_poly.entity_id
_entity_poly.type
_entity_poly.pdbx_seq_one_letter_code
_entity_poly.pdbx_strand_id
1 'polypeptide(L)'
;MFAKYIEFVIYALLIILTVYNIRLNMQMMKFKRKENIRTPDELNQIEGDKVNELTKNKKKWTVLGQLIFLFALYMAIVGTVVELAFFLDLYTVTTIVNNKLTYQILKFLIAEK
;
A
#
# COMPACT_ATOMS: atom_id res chain seq x y z
N MET A 1 31.12 3.92 12.33
CA MET A 1 30.71 2.51 12.24
C MET A 1 29.18 2.38 12.29
N PHE A 2 28.51 2.98 13.28
CA PHE A 2 27.05 2.98 13.43
C PHE A 2 26.25 3.48 12.21
N ALA A 3 26.65 4.60 11.59
CA ALA A 3 25.97 5.14 10.41
C ALA A 3 25.92 4.16 9.23
N LYS A 4 27.02 3.43 8.95
CA LYS A 4 27.07 2.42 7.89
C LYS A 4 26.13 1.25 8.14
N TYR A 5 25.89 0.89 9.41
CA TYR A 5 24.91 -0.14 9.75
C TYR A 5 23.48 0.32 9.47
N ILE A 6 23.16 1.58 9.78
CA ILE A 6 21.84 2.16 9.49
C ILE A 6 21.58 2.17 7.99
N GLU A 7 22.56 2.63 7.19
CA GLU A 7 22.46 2.62 5.73
C GLU A 7 22.19 1.22 5.19
N PHE A 8 22.94 0.22 5.67
CA PHE A 8 22.72 -1.17 5.28
C PHE A 8 21.32 -1.66 5.62
N VAL A 9 20.80 -1.33 6.81
CA VAL A 9 19.44 -1.69 7.22
C VAL A 9 18.39 -1.04 6.32
N ILE A 10 18.55 0.24 5.96
CA ILE A 10 17.63 0.95 5.05
C ILE A 10 17.59 0.24 3.69
N TYR A 11 18.75 -0.05 3.08
CA TYR A 11 18.76 -0.74 1.80
C TYR A 11 18.20 -2.17 1.87
N ALA A 12 18.49 -2.90 2.95
CA ALA A 12 17.94 -4.24 3.16
C ALA A 12 16.40 -4.19 3.30
N LEU A 13 15.87 -3.20 4.05
CA LEU A 13 14.44 -2.97 4.18
C LEU A 13 13.81 -2.66 2.82
N LEU A 14 14.42 -1.80 2.02
CA LEU A 14 13.90 -1.44 0.70
C LEU A 14 13.75 -2.64 -0.21
N ILE A 15 14.73 -3.54 -0.23
CA ILE A 15 14.67 -4.78 -1.01
C ILE A 15 13.52 -5.66 -0.49
N ILE A 16 13.45 -5.90 0.82
CA ILE A 16 12.43 -6.76 1.43
C ILE A 16 11.02 -6.23 1.17
N LEU A 17 10.81 -4.93 1.42
CA LEU A 17 9.52 -4.26 1.25
C LEU A 17 9.10 -4.25 -0.22
N THR A 18 10.03 -3.99 -1.14
CA THR A 18 9.74 -4.00 -2.58
C THR A 18 9.33 -5.39 -3.04
N VAL A 19 10.07 -6.43 -2.67
CA VAL A 19 9.74 -7.83 -3.01
C VAL A 19 8.36 -8.20 -2.44
N TYR A 20 8.09 -7.83 -1.19
CA TYR A 20 6.79 -8.08 -0.56
C TYR A 20 5.66 -7.35 -1.29
N ASN A 21 5.85 -6.07 -1.63
CA ASN A 21 4.84 -5.27 -2.33
C ASN A 21 4.53 -5.82 -3.72
N ILE A 22 5.55 -6.27 -4.47
CA ILE A 22 5.38 -6.93 -5.77
C ILE A 22 4.54 -8.21 -5.62
N ARG A 23 4.86 -9.07 -4.63
CA ARG A 23 4.09 -10.29 -4.36
C ARG A 23 2.63 -9.99 -4.03
N LEU A 24 2.38 -8.97 -3.21
CA LEU A 24 1.02 -8.55 -2.84
C LEU A 24 0.23 -8.06 -4.07
N ASN A 25 0.84 -7.25 -4.92
CA ASN A 25 0.24 -6.80 -6.18
C ASN A 25 -0.10 -7.97 -7.11
N MET A 26 0.78 -8.97 -7.22
CA MET A 26 0.51 -10.19 -8.00
C MET A 26 -0.69 -10.97 -7.46
N GLN A 27 -0.84 -11.08 -6.14
CA GLN A 27 -2.01 -11.73 -5.55
C GLN A 27 -3.28 -10.94 -5.87
N MET A 28 -3.27 -9.62 -5.73
CA MET A 28 -4.43 -8.77 -6.03
C MET A 28 -4.86 -8.82 -7.50
N MET A 29 -3.92 -8.91 -8.44
CA MET A 29 -4.25 -9.05 -9.88
C MET A 29 -5.10 -10.30 -10.16
N LYS A 30 -4.96 -11.37 -9.37
CA LYS A 30 -5.80 -12.57 -9.49
C LYS A 30 -7.25 -12.31 -9.07
N PHE A 31 -7.47 -11.44 -8.07
CA PHE A 31 -8.83 -11.09 -7.61
C PHE A 31 -9.52 -10.10 -8.54
N LYS A 32 -8.79 -9.15 -9.13
CA LYS A 32 -9.34 -8.20 -10.11
C LYS A 32 -9.83 -8.87 -11.41
N ARG A 33 -9.38 -10.09 -11.70
CA ARG A 33 -9.83 -10.88 -12.86
C ARG A 33 -11.14 -11.62 -12.62
N LYS A 34 -11.67 -11.65 -11.39
CA LYS A 34 -12.98 -12.26 -11.13
C LYS A 34 -14.07 -11.29 -11.59
N GLU A 35 -14.96 -11.77 -12.46
CA GLU A 35 -16.02 -10.95 -13.10
C GLU A 35 -17.21 -10.64 -12.18
N ASN A 36 -17.33 -11.32 -11.03
CA ASN A 36 -18.49 -11.15 -10.14
C ASN A 36 -18.13 -10.28 -8.93
N ILE A 37 -18.09 -8.96 -9.14
CA ILE A 37 -17.92 -7.97 -8.08
C ILE A 37 -19.30 -7.43 -7.73
N ARG A 38 -19.77 -7.68 -6.51
CA ARG A 38 -21.04 -7.15 -6.02
C ARG A 38 -21.03 -5.63 -6.06
N THR A 39 -22.14 -5.03 -6.50
CA THR A 39 -22.32 -3.58 -6.40
C THR A 39 -22.58 -3.17 -4.94
N PRO A 40 -22.26 -1.93 -4.54
CA PRO A 40 -22.50 -1.46 -3.17
C PRO A 40 -23.94 -1.65 -2.69
N ASP A 41 -24.91 -1.64 -3.62
CA ASP A 41 -26.34 -1.81 -3.36
C ASP A 41 -26.73 -3.26 -3.01
N GLU A 42 -25.85 -4.22 -3.32
CA GLU A 42 -26.04 -5.64 -3.01
C GLU A 42 -25.47 -6.03 -1.64
N LEU A 43 -24.76 -5.12 -0.96
CA LEU A 43 -24.19 -5.35 0.37
C LEU A 43 -25.26 -5.18 1.44
N ASN A 44 -25.22 -6.02 2.46
CA ASN A 44 -26.04 -5.76 3.65
C ASN A 44 -25.50 -4.51 4.39
N GLN A 45 -26.30 -3.92 5.28
CA GLN A 45 -25.95 -2.67 5.96
C GLN A 45 -24.60 -2.77 6.72
N ILE A 46 -24.33 -3.92 7.35
CA ILE A 46 -23.09 -4.17 8.11
C ILE A 46 -21.86 -4.27 7.18
N GLU A 47 -22.00 -4.93 6.03
CA GLU A 47 -20.98 -5.04 4.99
C GLU A 47 -20.69 -3.67 4.37
N GLY A 48 -21.75 -2.90 4.08
CA GLY A 48 -21.65 -1.54 3.54
C GLY A 48 -20.91 -0.59 4.48
N ASP A 49 -21.24 -0.62 5.78
CA ASP A 49 -20.55 0.19 6.79
C ASP A 49 -19.07 -0.15 6.91
N LYS A 50 -18.71 -1.44 6.88
CA LYS A 50 -17.31 -1.90 6.89
C LYS A 50 -16.55 -1.48 5.64
N VAL A 51 -17.16 -1.61 4.46
CA VAL A 51 -16.53 -1.16 3.19
C VAL A 51 -16.30 0.36 3.21
N ASN A 52 -17.25 1.13 3.74
CA ASN A 52 -17.13 2.58 3.90
C ASN A 52 -15.99 2.96 4.87
N GLU A 53 -15.88 2.27 6.01
CA GLU A 53 -14.79 2.50 6.97
C GLU A 53 -13.42 2.20 6.33
N LEU A 54 -13.28 1.06 5.66
CA LEU A 54 -12.05 0.66 4.97
C LEU A 54 -11.69 1.65 3.86
N THR A 55 -12.69 2.16 3.13
CA THR A 55 -12.49 3.16 2.07
C THR A 55 -12.01 4.50 2.63
N LYS A 56 -12.61 4.96 3.74
CA LYS A 56 -12.15 6.17 4.45
C LYS A 56 -10.71 6.01 4.94
N ASN A 57 -10.38 4.85 5.52
CA ASN A 57 -9.02 4.56 5.97
C ASN A 57 -8.04 4.56 4.79
N LYS A 58 -8.39 3.88 3.69
CA LYS A 58 -7.59 3.85 2.46
C LYS A 58 -7.33 5.26 1.92
N LYS A 59 -8.32 6.16 1.95
CA LYS A 59 -8.14 7.55 1.51
C LYS A 59 -7.05 8.27 2.31
N LYS A 60 -7.01 8.10 3.64
CA LYS A 60 -5.96 8.69 4.50
C LYS A 60 -4.56 8.19 4.10
N TRP A 61 -4.42 6.87 3.94
CA TRP A 61 -3.16 6.26 3.52
C TRP A 61 -2.76 6.62 2.09
N THR A 62 -3.71 6.84 1.19
CA THR A 62 -3.45 7.32 -0.17
C THR A 62 -2.87 8.73 -0.16
N VAL A 63 -3.46 9.65 0.61
CA VAL A 63 -2.95 11.02 0.75
C VAL A 63 -1.56 11.01 1.39
N LEU A 64 -1.37 10.24 2.46
CA LEU A 64 -0.06 10.12 3.11
C LEU A 64 1.00 9.56 2.15
N GLY A 65 0.66 8.53 1.37
CA GLY A 65 1.56 7.96 0.37
C GLY A 65 1.94 8.96 -0.73
N GLN A 66 0.99 9.78 -1.18
CA GLN A 66 1.27 10.85 -2.15
C GLN A 66 2.25 11.90 -1.58
N LEU A 67 2.06 12.32 -0.33
CA LEU A 67 2.98 13.25 0.32
C LEU A 67 4.39 12.65 0.45
N ILE A 68 4.50 11.41 0.92
CA ILE A 68 5.80 10.73 1.04
C ILE A 68 6.46 10.56 -0.33
N PHE A 69 5.70 10.26 -1.38
CA PHE A 69 6.23 10.19 -2.74
C PHE A 69 6.78 11.54 -3.21
N LEU A 70 6.08 12.65 -2.93
CA LEU A 70 6.60 13.99 -3.23
C LEU A 70 7.91 14.28 -2.48
N PHE A 71 8.02 13.86 -1.21
CA PHE A 71 9.27 13.96 -0.46
C PHE A 71 10.37 13.08 -1.07
N ALA A 72 10.07 11.87 -1.53
CA ALA A 72 11.02 11.02 -2.23
C ALA A 72 11.52 11.69 -3.52
N LEU A 73 10.62 12.30 -4.31
CA LEU A 73 11.01 13.06 -5.52
C LEU A 73 11.90 14.25 -5.18
N TYR A 74 11.58 14.98 -4.11
CA TYR A 74 12.43 16.07 -3.62
C TYR A 74 13.82 15.55 -3.22
N MET A 75 13.89 14.49 -2.43
CA MET A 75 15.16 13.87 -2.02
C MET A 75 15.96 13.29 -3.18
N ALA A 76 15.30 12.83 -4.26
CA ALA A 76 16.00 12.38 -5.46
C ALA A 76 16.78 13.51 -6.16
N ILE A 77 16.39 14.78 -5.95
CA ILE A 77 17.03 15.94 -6.55
C ILE A 77 18.07 16.55 -5.60
N VAL A 78 17.73 16.70 -4.31
CA VAL A 78 18.56 17.47 -3.36
C VAL A 78 19.17 16.64 -2.23
N GLY A 79 18.72 15.41 -2.04
CA GLY A 79 19.09 14.56 -0.91
C GLY A 79 20.17 13.54 -1.25
N THR A 80 20.61 12.81 -0.23
CA THR A 80 21.50 11.66 -0.38
C THR A 80 20.72 10.41 -0.84
N VAL A 81 21.43 9.44 -1.41
CA VAL A 81 20.83 8.16 -1.83
C VAL A 81 20.19 7.41 -0.65
N VAL A 82 20.76 7.55 0.55
CA VAL A 82 20.24 6.94 1.78
C VAL A 82 18.91 7.59 2.21
N GLU A 83 18.84 8.92 2.18
CA GLU A 83 17.59 9.65 2.47
C GLU A 83 16.52 9.31 1.45
N LEU A 84 16.86 9.26 0.16
CA LEU A 84 15.95 8.80 -0.88
C LEU A 84 15.43 7.38 -0.59
N ALA A 85 16.31 6.44 -0.27
CA ALA A 85 15.94 5.07 0.05
C ALA A 85 14.99 5.00 1.26
N PHE A 86 15.24 5.79 2.29
CA PHE A 86 14.36 5.90 3.46
C PHE A 86 12.93 6.39 3.09
N PHE A 87 12.81 7.43 2.26
CA PHE A 87 11.48 7.88 1.82
C PHE A 87 10.80 6.87 0.89
N LEU A 88 11.57 6.14 0.08
CA LEU A 88 11.05 5.04 -0.73
C LEU A 88 10.55 3.86 0.14
N ASP A 89 11.19 3.59 1.27
CA ASP A 89 10.70 2.60 2.25
C ASP A 89 9.34 3.01 2.81
N LEU A 90 9.23 4.25 3.30
CA LEU A 90 7.98 4.79 3.83
C LEU A 90 6.88 4.75 2.77
N TYR A 91 7.20 5.13 1.53
CA TYR A 91 6.27 5.07 0.42
C TYR A 91 5.82 3.62 0.14
N THR A 92 6.75 2.68 0.14
CA THR A 92 6.46 1.27 -0.08
C THR A 92 5.56 0.71 1.02
N VAL A 93 5.79 1.09 2.28
CA VAL A 93 4.89 0.74 3.40
C VAL A 93 3.48 1.27 3.16
N THR A 94 3.32 2.55 2.76
CA THR A 94 1.98 3.08 2.47
C THR A 94 1.28 2.35 1.32
N THR A 95 2.05 1.95 0.29
CA THR A 95 1.54 1.19 -0.85
C THR A 95 1.06 -0.19 -0.39
N ILE A 96 1.82 -0.87 0.46
CA ILE A 96 1.45 -2.15 1.05
C ILE A 96 0.15 -2.03 1.84
N VAL A 97 0.01 -1.00 2.68
CA VAL A 97 -1.21 -0.78 3.47
C VAL A 97 -2.42 -0.51 2.56
N ASN A 98 -2.27 0.35 1.54
CA ASN A 98 -3.33 0.61 0.57
C ASN A 98 -3.75 -0.65 -0.19
N ASN A 99 -2.79 -1.50 -0.55
CA ASN A 99 -3.04 -2.78 -1.21
C ASN A 99 -3.79 -3.75 -0.29
N LYS A 100 -3.39 -3.86 0.98
CA LYS A 100 -4.11 -4.67 1.98
C LYS A 100 -5.55 -4.19 2.19
N LEU A 101 -5.77 -2.88 2.33
CA LEU A 101 -7.11 -2.31 2.47
C LEU A 101 -7.96 -2.56 1.22
N THR A 102 -7.36 -2.41 0.03
CA THR A 102 -8.04 -2.74 -1.23
C THR A 102 -8.40 -4.22 -1.31
N TYR A 103 -7.51 -5.10 -0.88
CA TYR A 103 -7.78 -6.54 -0.82
C TYR A 103 -8.95 -6.86 0.14
N GLN A 104 -8.99 -6.23 1.31
CA GLN A 104 -10.10 -6.41 2.25
C GLN A 104 -11.43 -5.93 1.68
N ILE A 105 -11.44 -4.74 1.05
CA ILE A 105 -12.63 -4.22 0.37
C ILE A 105 -13.10 -5.20 -0.72
N LEU A 106 -12.19 -5.65 -1.58
CA LEU A 106 -12.52 -6.62 -2.63
C LEU A 106 -13.04 -7.95 -2.06
N LYS A 107 -12.53 -8.40 -0.91
CA LYS A 107 -13.02 -9.62 -0.26
C LYS A 107 -14.48 -9.49 0.17
N PHE A 108 -14.90 -8.33 0.69
CA PHE A 108 -16.31 -8.08 1.01
C PHE A 108 -17.17 -8.00 -0.25
N LEU A 109 -16.66 -7.41 -1.34
CA LEU A 109 -17.39 -7.29 -2.61
C LEU A 109 -17.48 -8.61 -3.41
N ILE A 110 -16.53 -9.53 -3.24
CA ILE A 110 -16.47 -10.81 -3.97
C ILE A 110 -17.02 -11.97 -3.13
N ALA A 111 -17.33 -11.77 -1.85
CA ALA A 111 -17.90 -12.83 -1.01
C ALA A 111 -19.20 -13.35 -1.65
N GLU A 112 -19.08 -14.53 -2.27
CA GLU A 112 -20.16 -15.33 -2.84
C GLU A 112 -21.16 -15.63 -1.74
N LYS A 113 -22.45 -15.49 -2.07
CA LYS A 113 -23.56 -15.96 -1.25
C LYS A 113 -23.43 -17.46 -0.97
#